data_AF-A0A833UIJ1-F1
#
_entry.id   AF-A0A833UIJ1-F1
#
_cell.length_a   1.000
_cell.length_b   1.000
_cell.length_c   1.000
_cell.angle_alpha   90.00
_cell.angle_beta   90.00
_cell.angle_gamma   90.00
#
_symmetry.space_group_name_H-M   'P 1'
#
loop_
_entity.id
_entity.type
_entity.pdbx_description
1 polymer ?
#
loop_
_entity_poly.entity_id
_entity_poly.type
_entity_poly.pdbx_seq_one_letter_code
_entity_poly.pdbx_strand_id
1 'polypeptide(L)'
;MTTFDEATTTAIAAFAQLDFYTALQAMRAEADYDRERDQWISRYIDEQGGGADDAEYDALHARAQATPEYAQFIDAARREILEYFDVTDDQLDWMVVLREDDSDELWAEVNRQRIALGTGEVRGDL
;
A
#
# COMPACT_ATOMS: atom_id res chain seq x y z
N MET A 1 -10.14 -22.73 4.73
CA MET A 1 -9.56 -21.68 5.58
C MET A 1 -8.27 -21.29 4.91
N THR A 2 -8.29 -20.18 4.16
CA THR A 2 -7.07 -19.61 3.58
C THR A 2 -6.20 -19.17 4.74
N THR A 3 -4.93 -19.57 4.74
CA THR A 3 -3.99 -19.16 5.77
C THR A 3 -3.15 -18.05 5.16
N PHE A 4 -3.34 -16.83 5.65
CA PHE A 4 -2.48 -15.70 5.30
C PHE A 4 -1.05 -16.00 5.79
N ASP A 5 -0.05 -15.45 5.12
CA ASP A 5 1.32 -15.51 5.63
C ASP A 5 1.48 -14.70 6.93
N GLU A 6 2.67 -14.80 7.53
CA GLU A 6 2.96 -14.18 8.82
C GLU A 6 2.93 -12.64 8.76
N ALA A 7 3.40 -12.05 7.65
CA ALA A 7 3.44 -10.60 7.48
C ALA A 7 2.02 -10.05 7.37
N THR A 8 1.20 -10.66 6.50
CA THR A 8 -0.21 -10.33 6.31
C THR A 8 -0.99 -10.53 7.61
N THR A 9 -0.77 -11.64 8.32
CA THR A 9 -1.42 -11.88 9.63
C THR A 9 -1.08 -10.79 10.65
N THR A 10 0.18 -10.36 10.69
CA THR A 10 0.66 -9.30 11.59
C THR A 10 0.05 -7.95 11.21
N ALA A 11 0.03 -7.61 9.92
CA ALA A 11 -0.58 -6.38 9.41
C ALA A 11 -2.09 -6.33 9.71
N ILE A 12 -2.82 -7.42 9.51
CA ILE A 12 -4.25 -7.54 9.87
C ILE A 12 -4.45 -7.22 11.36
N ALA A 13 -3.68 -7.89 12.24
CA ALA A 13 -3.83 -7.74 13.68
C ALA A 13 -3.48 -6.33 14.17
N ALA A 14 -2.46 -5.71 13.58
CA ALA A 14 -2.05 -4.34 13.90
C ALA A 14 -3.05 -3.30 13.39
N PHE A 15 -3.46 -3.42 12.13
CA PHE A 15 -4.43 -2.53 11.49
C PHE A 15 -5.81 -2.63 12.16
N ALA A 16 -6.24 -3.82 12.60
CA ALA A 16 -7.53 -3.99 13.27
C ALA A 16 -7.64 -3.24 14.62
N GLN A 17 -6.51 -2.92 15.24
CA GLN A 17 -6.46 -2.16 16.49
C GLN A 17 -6.60 -0.65 16.30
N LEU A 18 -6.39 -0.14 15.07
CA LEU A 18 -6.54 1.28 14.77
C LEU A 18 -8.00 1.70 14.93
N ASP A 19 -8.22 2.89 15.50
CA ASP A 19 -9.54 3.50 15.46
C ASP A 19 -9.98 3.75 14.00
N PHE A 20 -11.28 3.90 13.80
CA PHE A 20 -11.85 4.02 12.45
C PHE A 20 -11.25 5.18 11.65
N TYR A 21 -10.96 6.32 12.29
CA TYR A 21 -10.45 7.48 11.59
C TYR A 21 -9.02 7.24 11.11
N THR A 22 -8.14 6.77 12.00
CA THR A 22 -6.75 6.45 11.63
C THR A 22 -6.67 5.31 10.61
N ALA A 23 -7.51 4.28 10.73
CA ALA A 23 -7.61 3.23 9.72
C ALA A 23 -7.97 3.81 8.34
N LEU A 24 -8.98 4.68 8.28
CA LEU A 24 -9.39 5.34 7.04
C LEU A 24 -8.28 6.24 6.45
N GLN A 25 -7.54 6.98 7.29
CA GLN A 25 -6.42 7.79 6.80
C GLN A 25 -5.28 6.93 6.28
N ALA A 26 -4.94 5.81 6.94
CA ALA A 26 -3.90 4.91 6.48
C ALA A 26 -4.23 4.31 5.11
N MET A 27 -5.49 3.95 4.87
CA MET A 27 -5.90 3.44 3.56
C MET A 27 -5.84 4.50 2.45
N ARG A 28 -6.16 5.77 2.77
CA ARG A 28 -6.03 6.88 1.82
C ARG A 28 -4.57 7.23 1.55
N ALA A 29 -3.73 7.18 2.58
CA ALA A 29 -2.30 7.38 2.47
C ALA A 29 -1.66 6.33 1.55
N GLU A 30 -2.08 5.08 1.67
CA GLU A 30 -1.64 4.01 0.77
C GLU A 30 -2.09 4.26 -0.67
N ALA A 31 -3.36 4.63 -0.90
CA ALA A 31 -3.85 4.93 -2.24
C ALA A 31 -3.15 6.14 -2.90
N ASP A 32 -2.72 7.13 -2.11
CA ASP A 32 -1.90 8.25 -2.60
C ASP A 32 -0.45 7.78 -2.87
N TYR A 33 0.11 6.96 -2.00
CA TYR A 33 1.46 6.40 -2.14
C TYR A 33 1.61 5.53 -3.39
N ASP A 34 0.66 4.62 -3.61
CA ASP A 34 0.59 3.75 -4.78
C ASP A 34 0.52 4.59 -6.07
N ARG A 35 -0.34 5.61 -6.08
CA ARG A 35 -0.49 6.52 -7.22
C ARG A 35 0.78 7.32 -7.52
N GLU A 36 1.47 7.83 -6.52
CA GLU A 36 2.74 8.57 -6.71
C GLU A 36 3.82 7.64 -7.28
N ARG A 37 3.92 6.42 -6.72
CA ARG A 37 4.84 5.39 -7.20
C ARG A 37 4.58 5.05 -8.67
N ASP A 38 3.33 4.76 -9.01
CA ASP A 38 2.93 4.33 -10.34
C ASP A 38 3.13 5.46 -11.36
N GLN A 39 2.75 6.70 -11.03
CA GLN A 39 2.99 7.85 -11.90
C GLN A 39 4.48 8.06 -12.19
N TRP A 40 5.33 7.91 -11.18
CA TRP A 40 6.77 8.06 -11.36
C TRP A 40 7.33 6.96 -12.26
N ILE A 41 6.95 5.70 -12.02
CA ILE A 41 7.43 4.57 -12.81
C ILE A 41 6.92 4.68 -14.26
N SER A 42 5.66 5.03 -14.48
CA SER A 42 5.13 5.26 -15.84
C SER A 42 5.93 6.33 -16.58
N ARG A 43 6.24 7.47 -15.93
CA ARG A 43 7.07 8.51 -16.55
C ARG A 43 8.47 7.99 -16.90
N TYR A 44 9.09 7.25 -16.00
CA TYR A 44 10.40 6.64 -16.26
C TYR A 44 10.35 5.70 -17.47
N ILE A 45 9.33 4.84 -17.56
CA ILE A 45 9.14 3.91 -18.68
C ILE A 45 8.94 4.66 -20.00
N ASP A 46 8.11 5.70 -20.01
CA ASP A 46 7.87 6.56 -21.17
C ASP A 46 9.17 7.23 -21.65
N GLU A 47 9.99 7.72 -20.73
CA GLU A 47 11.30 8.33 -21.03
C GLU A 47 12.31 7.33 -21.62
N GLN A 48 12.19 6.04 -21.29
CA GLN A 48 12.98 4.97 -21.91
C GLN A 48 12.42 4.52 -23.27
N GLY A 49 11.29 5.06 -23.72
CA GLY A 49 10.65 4.73 -25.00
C GLY A 49 9.58 3.64 -24.91
N GLY A 50 9.15 3.27 -23.70
CA GLY A 50 8.18 2.20 -23.45
C GLY A 50 8.76 0.79 -23.57
N GLY A 51 7.95 -0.22 -23.22
CA GLY A 51 8.23 -1.65 -23.47
C GLY A 51 7.48 -2.13 -24.70
N ALA A 52 8.12 -2.91 -25.58
CA ALA A 52 7.45 -3.47 -26.76
C ALA A 52 6.52 -4.65 -26.41
N ASP A 53 6.77 -5.31 -25.28
CA ASP A 53 5.98 -6.38 -24.70
C ASP A 53 5.99 -6.31 -23.17
N ASP A 54 5.21 -7.20 -22.53
CA ASP A 54 5.07 -7.26 -21.07
C ASP A 54 6.42 -7.54 -20.38
N ALA A 55 7.30 -8.36 -20.98
CA ALA A 55 8.58 -8.71 -20.38
C ALA A 55 9.56 -7.53 -20.38
N GLU A 56 9.59 -6.75 -21.47
CA GLU A 56 10.34 -5.50 -21.53
C GLU A 56 9.77 -4.46 -20.59
N TYR A 57 8.43 -4.37 -20.48
CA TYR A 57 7.77 -3.46 -19.54
C TYR A 57 8.13 -3.79 -18.08
N ASP A 58 8.04 -5.07 -17.69
CA ASP A 58 8.43 -5.55 -16.36
C ASP A 58 9.91 -5.27 -16.07
N ALA A 59 10.78 -5.46 -17.06
CA ALA A 59 12.21 -5.15 -16.92
C ALA A 59 12.46 -3.66 -16.71
N LEU A 60 11.72 -2.79 -17.43
CA LEU A 60 11.80 -1.34 -17.22
C LEU A 60 11.25 -0.93 -15.86
N HIS A 61 10.15 -1.54 -15.41
CA HIS A 61 9.56 -1.33 -14.09
C HIS A 61 10.57 -1.68 -12.97
N ALA A 62 11.15 -2.88 -13.03
CA ALA A 62 12.18 -3.31 -12.08
C ALA A 62 13.42 -2.40 -12.11
N ARG A 63 13.83 -1.96 -13.30
CA ARG A 63 14.96 -1.03 -13.45
C ARG A 63 14.64 0.33 -12.85
N ALA A 64 13.42 0.84 -13.02
CA ALA A 64 12.95 2.10 -12.44
C ALA A 64 13.12 2.08 -10.91
N GLN A 65 12.63 1.01 -10.27
CA GLN A 65 12.69 0.84 -8.82
C GLN A 65 14.11 0.68 -8.26
N ALA A 66 15.06 0.23 -9.09
CA ALA A 66 16.46 0.07 -8.70
C ALA A 66 17.27 1.39 -8.77
N THR A 67 16.67 2.49 -9.25
CA THR A 67 17.39 3.76 -9.38
C THR A 67 17.49 4.53 -8.05
N PRO A 68 18.60 5.25 -7.81
CA PRO A 68 18.70 6.18 -6.68
C PRO A 68 17.65 7.29 -6.72
N GLU A 69 17.27 7.74 -7.93
CA GLU A 69 16.26 8.78 -8.14
C GLU A 69 14.88 8.31 -7.68
N TYR A 70 14.52 7.05 -7.94
CA TYR A 70 13.30 6.45 -7.41
C TYR A 70 13.30 6.43 -5.89
N ALA A 71 14.39 5.96 -5.27
CA ALA A 71 14.49 5.91 -3.81
C ALA A 71 14.34 7.30 -3.18
N GLN A 72 14.98 8.32 -3.74
CA GLN A 72 14.86 9.70 -3.27
C GLN A 72 13.45 10.26 -3.44
N PHE A 73 12.81 9.96 -4.56
CA PHE A 73 11.44 10.39 -4.83
C PHE A 73 10.46 9.75 -3.85
N ILE A 74 10.52 8.42 -3.69
CA ILE A 74 9.64 7.67 -2.78
C ILE A 74 9.85 8.09 -1.33
N ASP A 75 11.09 8.31 -0.89
CA ASP A 75 11.37 8.83 0.45
C ASP A 75 10.73 10.20 0.70
N ALA A 76 10.74 11.08 -0.31
CA ALA A 76 10.12 12.41 -0.21
C ALA A 76 8.59 12.32 -0.21
N ALA A 77 8.03 11.59 -1.18
CA ALA A 77 6.58 11.38 -1.31
C ALA A 77 6.01 10.74 -0.04
N ARG A 78 6.69 9.72 0.50
CA ARG A 78 6.29 9.06 1.75
C ARG A 78 6.23 10.04 2.91
N ARG A 79 7.24 10.90 3.09
CA ARG A 79 7.20 11.93 4.16
C ARG A 79 6.02 12.88 4.02
N GLU A 80 5.76 13.37 2.81
CA GLU A 80 4.64 14.29 2.55
C GLU A 80 3.28 13.62 2.82
N ILE A 81 3.13 12.37 2.41
CA ILE A 81 1.91 11.57 2.61
C ILE A 81 1.68 11.30 4.11
N LEU A 82 2.72 10.84 4.84
CA LEU A 82 2.61 10.58 6.28
C LEU A 82 2.20 11.85 7.05
N GLU A 83 2.79 13.00 6.70
CA GLU A 83 2.45 14.30 7.31
C GLU A 83 1.02 14.74 6.96
N TYR A 84 0.61 14.60 5.70
CA TYR A 84 -0.71 15.06 5.25
C TYR A 84 -1.87 14.24 5.85
N PHE A 85 -1.70 12.93 5.95
CA PHE A 85 -2.72 12.03 6.47
C PHE A 85 -2.65 11.80 7.99
N ASP A 86 -1.62 12.34 8.65
CA ASP A 86 -1.35 12.15 10.09
C ASP A 86 -1.27 10.66 10.46
N VAL A 87 -0.51 9.90 9.67
CA VAL A 87 -0.28 8.46 9.88
C VAL A 87 1.20 8.17 10.06
N THR A 88 1.50 7.10 10.78
CA THR A 88 2.88 6.64 10.98
C THR A 88 3.35 5.77 9.83
N ASP A 89 4.67 5.63 9.72
CA ASP A 89 5.35 4.74 8.78
C ASP A 89 4.80 3.30 8.85
N ASP A 90 4.69 2.74 10.06
CA ASP A 90 4.17 1.39 10.30
C ASP A 90 2.72 1.22 9.80
N GLN A 91 1.87 2.24 9.99
CA GLN A 91 0.46 2.22 9.56
C GLN A 91 0.34 2.20 8.03
N LEU A 92 1.21 2.94 7.34
CA LEU A 92 1.30 2.89 5.89
C LEU A 92 1.83 1.52 5.44
N ASP A 93 2.86 0.98 6.08
CA ASP A 93 3.43 -0.33 5.72
C ASP A 93 2.45 -1.48 5.90
N TRP A 94 1.67 -1.48 6.98
CA TRP A 94 0.60 -2.46 7.14
C TRP A 94 -0.38 -2.37 5.98
N MET A 95 -0.76 -1.16 5.56
CA MET A 95 -1.66 -0.99 4.44
C MET A 95 -1.07 -1.44 3.10
N VAL A 96 0.21 -1.16 2.85
CA VAL A 96 0.91 -1.67 1.66
C VAL A 96 0.86 -3.20 1.64
N VAL A 97 1.16 -3.87 2.75
CA VAL A 97 1.08 -5.35 2.85
C VAL A 97 -0.35 -5.84 2.62
N LEU A 98 -1.36 -5.22 3.24
CA LEU A 98 -2.75 -5.62 3.06
C LEU A 98 -3.22 -5.43 1.61
N ARG A 99 -2.66 -4.47 0.88
CA ARG A 99 -3.01 -4.16 -0.51
C ARG A 99 -2.35 -5.07 -1.53
N GLU A 100 -1.29 -5.78 -1.16
CA GLU A 100 -0.75 -6.87 -1.98
C GLU A 100 -1.75 -8.04 -2.12
N ASP A 101 -2.64 -8.22 -1.14
CA ASP A 101 -3.73 -9.20 -1.14
C ASP A 101 -5.11 -8.50 -0.99
N ASP A 102 -5.61 -7.91 -2.08
CA ASP A 102 -6.91 -7.23 -2.11
C ASP A 102 -8.12 -8.20 -2.18
N SER A 103 -8.01 -9.38 -1.56
CA SER A 103 -9.10 -10.37 -1.56
C SER A 103 -10.23 -10.02 -0.60
N ASP A 104 -11.45 -10.44 -0.95
CA ASP A 104 -12.62 -10.35 -0.07
C ASP A 104 -12.38 -11.09 1.24
N GLU A 105 -11.66 -12.21 1.20
CA GLU A 105 -11.28 -12.98 2.39
C GLU A 105 -10.39 -12.19 3.36
N LEU A 106 -9.43 -11.41 2.86
CA LEU A 106 -8.57 -10.55 3.68
C LEU A 106 -9.39 -9.47 4.37
N TRP A 107 -10.24 -8.76 3.63
CA TRP A 107 -11.04 -7.68 4.20
C TRP A 107 -12.14 -8.18 5.14
N ALA A 108 -12.69 -9.37 4.90
CA ALA A 108 -13.59 -10.04 5.84
C ALA A 108 -12.88 -10.37 7.16
N GLU A 109 -11.62 -10.81 7.09
CA GLU A 109 -10.80 -11.11 8.26
C GLU A 109 -10.47 -9.85 9.07
N VAL A 110 -10.03 -8.78 8.42
CA VAL A 110 -9.80 -7.47 9.05
C VAL A 110 -11.06 -7.02 9.80
N ASN A 111 -12.22 -7.04 9.14
CA ASN A 111 -13.47 -6.61 9.75
C ASN A 111 -13.91 -7.51 10.90
N ARG A 112 -13.72 -8.82 10.80
CA ARG A 112 -13.99 -9.75 11.91
C ARG A 112 -13.21 -9.36 13.17
N GLN A 113 -11.93 -9.02 13.03
CA GLN A 113 -11.12 -8.60 14.18
C GLN A 113 -11.53 -7.21 14.70
N ARG A 114 -11.79 -6.26 13.82
CA ARG A 114 -12.24 -4.90 14.20
C ARG A 114 -13.59 -4.92 14.93
N ILE A 115 -14.53 -5.76 14.52
CA ILE A 115 -15.80 -5.98 15.22
C ILE A 115 -15.55 -6.54 16.63
N ALA A 116 -14.68 -7.54 16.76
CA ALA A 116 -14.34 -8.13 18.06
C ALA A 116 -13.68 -7.11 19.01
N LEU A 117 -12.92 -6.16 18.47
CA LEU A 117 -12.25 -5.08 19.21
C LEU A 117 -13.13 -3.83 19.41
N GLY A 118 -14.25 -3.72 18.70
CA GLY A 118 -15.10 -2.53 18.73
C GLY A 118 -14.52 -1.30 18.01
N THR A 119 -13.58 -1.49 17.09
CA THR A 119 -12.89 -0.40 16.36
C THR A 119 -13.61 0.03 15.07
N GLY A 120 -14.75 -0.59 14.74
CA GLY A 120 -15.60 -0.26 13.59
C GLY A 120 -15.16 -0.94 12.29
N GLU A 121 -16.06 -1.08 11.32
CA GLU A 121 -15.79 -1.75 10.03
C GLU A 121 -15.20 -0.78 9.01
N VAL A 122 -14.33 -1.30 8.13
CA VAL A 122 -13.79 -0.58 6.96
C VAL A 122 -14.06 -1.39 5.69
N ARG A 123 -14.04 -0.73 4.53
CA ARG A 123 -14.15 -1.42 3.24
C ARG A 123 -12.81 -1.43 2.54
N GLY A 124 -12.51 -2.51 1.84
CA GLY A 124 -11.31 -2.63 1.03
C GLY A 124 -11.32 -1.74 -0.21
N ASP A 125 -12.48 -1.39 -0.76
CA ASP A 125 -12.59 -0.51 -1.92
C ASP A 125 -12.61 0.97 -1.48
N LEU A 126 -11.53 1.71 -1.77
CA LEU A 126 -11.45 3.17 -1.61
C LEU A 126 -11.13 3.86 -2.93
#